data_AF-A0A0Q9KLD8-F1
#
_entry.id   AF-A0A0Q9KLD8-F1
#
_cell.length_a   1.000
_cell.length_b   1.000
_cell.length_c   1.000
_cell.angle_alpha   90.00
_cell.angle_beta   90.00
_cell.angle_gamma   90.00
#
_symmetry.space_group_name_H-M   'P 1'
#
loop_
_entity.id
_entity.type
_entity.pdbx_description
1 polymer ?
#
loop_
_entity_poly.entity_id
_entity_poly.type
_entity_poly.pdbx_seq_one_letter_code
_entity_poly.pdbx_strand_id
1 'polypeptide(L)'
;MKVKWLLVMMVGLMVMLTGCGGPKPDVSIFIMGSNGFPSEAGDKLESALKSKVGEVPTVKVNTSPIFSLEKMIVELAAGGNGIFILAEDQFKSLSNQAGFVSLDDTIKPEDYPDGVIQIAEEGKPAEKHLYGIPLAGNKWMKEQGFEGKGLVAFIPQNAPKLNESKQVLKVIAQK
;
A
#
# COMPACT_ATOMS: atom_id res chain seq x y z
N MET A 1 -17.43 -27.74 42.66
CA MET A 1 -16.09 -27.76 42.00
C MET A 1 -16.16 -27.70 40.48
N LYS A 2 -17.13 -28.32 39.80
CA LYS A 2 -17.24 -28.33 38.32
C LYS A 2 -17.52 -26.97 37.67
N VAL A 3 -18.27 -26.07 38.32
CA VAL A 3 -18.62 -24.73 37.80
C VAL A 3 -17.42 -23.76 37.81
N LYS A 4 -16.55 -23.84 38.82
CA LYS A 4 -15.34 -23.00 38.90
C LYS A 4 -14.33 -23.35 37.79
N TRP A 5 -14.27 -24.61 37.37
CA TRP A 5 -13.36 -25.04 36.29
C TRP A 5 -13.88 -24.65 34.90
N LEU A 6 -15.21 -24.69 34.72
CA LEU A 6 -15.87 -24.25 33.49
C LEU A 6 -15.67 -22.74 33.23
N LEU A 7 -15.70 -21.93 34.30
CA LEU A 7 -15.51 -20.48 34.19
C LEU A 7 -14.09 -20.09 33.80
N VAL A 8 -13.08 -20.82 34.30
CA VAL A 8 -11.66 -20.62 33.95
C VAL A 8 -11.39 -21.03 32.50
N MET A 9 -12.03 -22.09 32.01
CA MET A 9 -11.92 -22.52 30.61
C MET A 9 -12.59 -21.53 29.64
N MET A 10 -13.71 -20.91 30.04
CA MET A 10 -14.43 -19.93 29.23
C MET A 10 -13.70 -18.58 29.14
N VAL A 11 -13.06 -18.14 30.24
CA VAL A 11 -12.20 -16.95 30.25
C VAL A 11 -10.91 -17.19 29.48
N GLY A 12 -10.33 -18.40 29.54
CA GLY A 12 -9.18 -18.79 28.72
C GLY A 12 -9.48 -18.74 27.22
N LEU A 13 -10.69 -19.14 26.78
CA LEU A 13 -11.10 -19.06 25.39
C LEU A 13 -11.26 -17.61 24.89
N MET A 14 -11.70 -16.69 25.74
CA MET A 14 -11.83 -15.26 25.39
C MET A 14 -10.48 -14.56 25.19
N VAL A 15 -9.43 -14.97 25.92
CA VAL A 15 -8.07 -14.44 25.73
C VAL A 15 -7.43 -14.98 24.44
N MET A 16 -7.84 -16.16 23.96
CA MET A 16 -7.39 -16.67 22.66
C MET A 16 -8.10 -15.98 21.47
N LEU A 17 -9.27 -15.36 21.68
CA LEU A 17 -9.97 -14.62 20.61
C LEU A 17 -9.33 -13.25 20.28
N THR A 18 -8.42 -12.74 21.11
CA THR A 18 -7.58 -11.58 20.74
C THR A 18 -6.38 -11.97 19.85
N GLY A 19 -6.21 -13.27 19.55
CA GLY A 19 -5.09 -13.82 18.80
C GLY A 19 -5.46 -14.24 17.38
N CYS A 20 -5.77 -13.29 16.49
CA CYS A 20 -5.59 -13.46 15.02
C CYS A 20 -5.65 -12.16 14.22
N GLY A 21 -5.55 -11.01 14.88
CA GLY A 21 -5.62 -9.71 14.21
C GLY A 21 -4.94 -8.68 15.10
N GLY A 22 -3.61 -8.74 15.17
CA GLY A 22 -2.79 -7.76 15.89
C GLY A 22 -3.17 -6.31 15.53
N PRO A 23 -2.64 -5.32 16.27
CA PRO A 23 -3.00 -3.93 16.07
C PRO A 23 -2.94 -3.55 14.58
N LYS A 24 -4.01 -2.92 14.09
CA LYS A 24 -4.06 -2.45 12.69
C LYS A 24 -2.85 -1.54 12.45
N PRO A 25 -2.08 -1.76 11.37
CA PRO A 25 -0.95 -0.91 11.05
C PRO A 25 -1.45 0.52 10.75
N ASP A 26 -0.56 1.50 10.91
CA ASP A 26 -0.84 2.87 10.49
C ASP A 26 -0.95 2.95 8.97
N VAL A 27 -0.09 2.22 8.25
CA VAL A 27 -0.08 2.18 6.78
C VAL A 27 -0.05 0.74 6.29
N SER A 28 -1.15 0.31 5.69
CA SER A 28 -1.21 -0.94 4.91
C SER A 28 -0.86 -0.65 3.45
N ILE A 29 0.00 -1.49 2.87
CA ILE A 29 0.46 -1.40 1.49
C ILE A 29 -0.03 -2.65 0.76
N PHE A 30 -0.78 -2.48 -0.32
CA PHE A 30 -1.22 -3.60 -1.16
C PHE A 30 -0.41 -3.69 -2.45
N ILE A 31 0.18 -4.85 -2.73
CA ILE A 31 0.98 -5.09 -3.95
C ILE A 31 0.33 -6.16 -4.83
N MET A 32 0.07 -5.81 -6.09
CA MET A 32 -0.38 -6.74 -7.11
C MET A 32 0.21 -6.37 -8.47
N GLY A 33 1.19 -7.15 -8.94
CA GLY A 33 1.69 -7.06 -10.31
C GLY A 33 0.77 -7.74 -11.32
N SER A 34 1.04 -7.56 -12.61
CA SER A 34 0.24 -8.14 -13.71
C SER A 34 0.20 -9.68 -13.67
N ASN A 35 1.22 -10.31 -13.09
CA ASN A 35 1.30 -11.76 -12.90
C ASN A 35 1.13 -12.17 -11.42
N GLY A 36 0.60 -11.27 -10.59
CA GLY A 36 0.66 -11.38 -9.14
C GLY A 36 2.01 -10.96 -8.55
N PHE A 37 2.15 -11.12 -7.24
CA PHE A 37 3.34 -10.76 -6.47
C PHE A 37 3.55 -11.75 -5.31
N PRO A 38 4.66 -12.52 -5.27
CA PRO A 38 4.88 -13.57 -4.28
C PRO A 38 4.83 -13.06 -2.83
N SER A 39 4.25 -13.85 -1.92
CA SER A 39 4.17 -13.47 -0.50
C SER A 39 5.54 -13.30 0.15
N GLU A 40 6.48 -14.21 -0.13
CA GLU A 40 7.85 -14.12 0.41
C GLU A 40 8.56 -12.83 -0.02
N ALA A 41 8.29 -12.34 -1.23
CA ALA A 41 8.79 -11.05 -1.69
C ALA A 41 8.18 -9.89 -0.88
N GLY A 42 6.88 -9.97 -0.60
CA GLY A 42 6.18 -9.04 0.29
C GLY A 42 6.79 -8.96 1.68
N ASP A 43 7.10 -10.10 2.30
CA ASP A 43 7.68 -10.17 3.64
C ASP A 43 9.08 -9.53 3.70
N LYS A 44 9.91 -9.74 2.67
CA LYS A 44 11.23 -9.09 2.54
C LYS A 44 11.09 -7.58 2.39
N LEU A 45 10.18 -7.13 1.52
CA LEU A 45 9.89 -5.72 1.31
C LEU A 45 9.34 -5.05 2.57
N GLU A 46 8.45 -5.72 3.31
CA GLU A 46 7.93 -5.24 4.59
C GLU A 46 9.05 -5.02 5.61
N SER A 47 9.89 -6.04 5.79
CA SER A 47 11.00 -6.00 6.76
C SER A 47 11.99 -4.88 6.43
N ALA A 48 12.33 -4.73 5.14
CA ALA A 48 13.19 -3.67 4.65
C ALA A 48 12.55 -2.27 4.76
N LEU A 49 11.23 -2.17 4.61
CA LEU A 49 10.54 -0.89 4.76
C LEU A 49 10.45 -0.46 6.22
N LYS A 50 10.14 -1.40 7.12
CA LYS A 50 10.12 -1.16 8.58
C LYS A 50 11.45 -0.61 9.08
N SER A 51 12.57 -1.15 8.62
CA SER A 51 13.89 -0.66 9.03
C SER A 51 14.22 0.75 8.51
N LYS A 52 13.61 1.18 7.39
CA LYS A 52 13.78 2.53 6.82
C LYS A 52 12.80 3.56 7.40
N VAL A 53 11.57 3.15 7.69
CA VAL A 53 10.52 4.03 8.24
C VAL A 53 10.71 4.25 9.75
N GLY A 54 11.16 3.22 10.47
CA GLY A 54 11.28 3.24 11.94
C GLY A 54 10.04 2.66 12.62
N GLU A 55 9.87 2.96 13.92
CA GLU A 55 8.77 2.41 14.73
C GLU A 55 7.41 3.03 14.39
N VAL A 56 7.38 4.29 13.94
CA VAL A 56 6.16 5.04 13.62
C VAL A 56 6.36 5.81 12.29
N PRO A 57 5.42 5.70 11.33
CA PRO A 57 4.22 4.87 11.34
C PRO A 57 4.52 3.37 11.23
N THR A 58 3.67 2.55 11.86
CA THR A 58 3.71 1.09 11.67
C THR A 58 3.24 0.71 10.27
N VAL A 59 4.00 -0.16 9.60
CA VAL A 59 3.70 -0.56 8.21
C VAL A 59 3.40 -2.06 8.09
N LYS A 60 2.50 -2.40 7.17
CA LYS A 60 2.22 -3.79 6.75
C LYS A 60 2.20 -3.86 5.23
N VAL A 61 2.89 -4.83 4.65
CA VAL A 61 2.80 -5.14 3.22
C VAL A 61 1.94 -6.38 3.05
N ASN A 62 0.91 -6.25 2.23
CA ASN A 62 0.06 -7.34 1.80
C ASN A 62 0.24 -7.52 0.29
N THR A 63 0.38 -8.75 -0.16
CA THR A 63 0.56 -9.04 -1.58
C THR A 63 -0.54 -9.96 -2.08
N SER A 64 -0.78 -9.92 -3.39
CA SER A 64 -1.61 -10.91 -4.07
C SER A 64 -0.73 -11.79 -4.97
N PRO A 65 -0.49 -13.07 -4.60
CA PRO A 65 0.32 -13.99 -5.41
C PRO A 65 -0.23 -14.23 -6.81
N ILE A 66 -1.52 -13.99 -7.01
CA ILE A 66 -2.23 -14.12 -8.29
C ILE A 66 -2.87 -12.77 -8.60
N PHE A 67 -2.79 -12.36 -9.87
CA PHE A 67 -3.52 -11.19 -10.36
C PHE A 67 -5.03 -11.46 -10.35
N SER A 68 -5.80 -10.54 -9.78
CA SER A 68 -7.26 -10.59 -9.79
C SER A 68 -7.80 -9.17 -9.77
N LEU A 69 -8.50 -8.80 -10.86
CA LEU A 69 -9.13 -7.49 -10.96
C LEU A 69 -10.21 -7.31 -9.89
N GLU A 70 -10.98 -8.37 -9.59
CA GLU A 70 -12.00 -8.35 -8.53
C GLU A 70 -11.39 -8.03 -7.17
N LYS A 71 -10.29 -8.70 -6.81
CA LYS A 71 -9.59 -8.41 -5.55
C LYS A 71 -9.05 -6.99 -5.52
N MET A 72 -8.45 -6.52 -6.61
CA MET A 72 -7.95 -5.14 -6.71
C MET A 72 -9.06 -4.13 -6.45
N ILE A 73 -10.23 -4.29 -7.08
CA ILE A 73 -11.38 -3.41 -6.90
C ILE A 73 -11.91 -3.47 -5.46
N VAL A 74 -12.01 -4.67 -4.86
CA VAL A 74 -12.46 -4.84 -3.48
C VAL A 74 -11.50 -4.16 -2.50
N GLU A 75 -10.19 -4.36 -2.63
CA GLU A 75 -9.18 -3.75 -1.76
C GLU A 75 -9.20 -2.22 -1.88
N LEU A 76 -9.36 -1.69 -3.10
CA LEU A 76 -9.45 -0.26 -3.36
C LEU A 76 -10.74 0.33 -2.77
N ALA A 77 -11.89 -0.30 -3.01
CA ALA A 77 -13.19 0.15 -2.50
C ALA A 77 -13.29 0.05 -0.98
N ALA A 78 -12.64 -0.94 -0.36
CA ALA A 78 -12.64 -1.12 1.09
C ALA A 78 -11.95 0.04 1.84
N GLY A 79 -11.06 0.81 1.17
CA GLY A 79 -10.39 1.95 1.78
C GLY A 79 -9.52 1.59 2.99
N GLY A 80 -9.04 0.34 3.05
CA GLY A 80 -8.21 -0.15 4.16
C GLY A 80 -6.70 -0.01 3.92
N ASN A 81 -6.30 0.29 2.69
CA ASN A 81 -4.90 0.38 2.27
C ASN A 81 -4.51 1.85 2.05
N GLY A 82 -3.38 2.25 2.65
CA GLY A 82 -2.83 3.61 2.52
C GLY A 82 -2.06 3.79 1.21
N ILE A 83 -1.41 2.72 0.72
CA ILE A 83 -0.63 2.73 -0.51
C ILE A 83 -0.99 1.50 -1.34
N PHE A 84 -1.13 1.70 -2.65
CA PHE A 84 -1.24 0.63 -3.62
C PHE A 84 0.02 0.60 -4.48
N ILE A 85 0.51 -0.60 -4.78
CA ILE A 85 1.57 -0.87 -5.75
C ILE A 85 0.98 -1.80 -6.79
N LEU A 86 0.60 -1.23 -7.93
CA LEU A 86 -0.05 -1.96 -9.02
C LEU A 86 0.79 -1.93 -10.28
N ALA A 87 0.43 -2.79 -11.22
CA ALA A 87 0.94 -2.71 -12.56
C ALA A 87 0.59 -1.36 -13.22
N GLU A 88 1.49 -0.86 -14.05
CA GLU A 88 1.41 0.46 -14.68
C GLU A 88 0.13 0.64 -15.53
N ASP A 89 -0.33 -0.42 -16.19
CA ASP A 89 -1.57 -0.44 -16.96
C ASP A 89 -2.80 -0.23 -16.06
N GLN A 90 -2.82 -0.88 -14.88
CA GLN A 90 -3.90 -0.71 -13.91
C GLN A 90 -3.86 0.68 -13.28
N PHE A 91 -2.68 1.19 -12.95
CA PHE A 91 -2.51 2.57 -12.46
C PHE A 91 -3.08 3.60 -13.45
N LYS A 92 -2.74 3.48 -14.75
CA LYS A 92 -3.25 4.36 -15.82
C LYS A 92 -4.75 4.18 -16.07
N SER A 93 -5.28 2.97 -15.91
CA SER A 93 -6.72 2.74 -16.07
C SER A 93 -7.53 3.42 -14.96
N LEU A 94 -7.02 3.36 -13.73
CA LEU A 94 -7.63 3.95 -12.53
C LEU A 94 -7.52 5.48 -12.49
N SER A 95 -6.48 6.08 -13.09
CA SER A 95 -6.32 7.54 -13.09
C SER A 95 -7.45 8.29 -13.80
N ASN A 96 -8.10 7.64 -14.77
CA ASN A 96 -9.25 8.22 -15.47
C ASN A 96 -10.48 8.41 -14.57
N GLN A 97 -10.46 7.85 -13.35
CA GLN A 97 -11.55 7.93 -12.39
C GLN A 97 -11.23 8.93 -11.25
N ALA A 98 -10.19 9.75 -11.40
CA ALA A 98 -9.77 10.78 -10.43
C ALA A 98 -9.56 10.31 -8.98
N GLY A 99 -9.16 9.05 -8.81
CA GLY A 99 -9.11 8.40 -7.49
C GLY A 99 -7.79 8.56 -6.72
N PHE A 100 -6.87 9.46 -7.09
CA PHE A 100 -5.52 9.51 -6.53
C PHE A 100 -5.19 10.82 -5.81
N VAL A 101 -4.40 10.71 -4.75
CA VAL A 101 -3.89 11.85 -3.98
C VAL A 101 -2.65 12.41 -4.67
N SER A 102 -2.62 13.73 -4.89
CA SER A 102 -1.42 14.42 -5.40
C SER A 102 -0.26 14.32 -4.39
N LEU A 103 0.93 14.08 -4.93
CA LEU A 103 2.19 13.90 -4.19
C LEU A 103 3.09 15.14 -4.27
N ASP A 104 2.68 16.19 -5.01
CA ASP A 104 3.49 17.38 -5.28
C ASP A 104 3.97 18.10 -4.01
N ASP A 105 3.20 18.01 -2.92
CA ASP A 105 3.54 18.60 -1.62
C ASP A 105 4.59 17.78 -0.83
N THR A 106 4.87 16.55 -1.26
CA THR A 106 5.69 15.58 -0.54
C THR A 106 6.93 15.18 -1.34
N ILE A 107 6.80 15.04 -2.65
CA ILE A 107 7.79 14.56 -3.60
C ILE A 107 7.80 15.51 -4.80
N LYS A 108 9.00 15.89 -5.24
CA LYS A 108 9.16 16.78 -6.40
C LYS A 108 8.75 16.07 -7.69
N PRO A 109 7.78 16.59 -8.46
CA PRO A 109 7.34 15.97 -9.71
C PRO A 109 8.47 15.74 -10.71
N GLU A 110 9.49 16.60 -10.72
CA GLU A 110 10.62 16.53 -11.63
C GLU A 110 11.49 15.28 -11.39
N ASP A 111 11.45 14.70 -10.20
CA ASP A 111 12.20 13.49 -9.87
C ASP A 111 11.55 12.22 -10.45
N TYR A 112 10.25 12.28 -10.78
CA TYR A 112 9.42 11.16 -11.26
C TYR A 112 8.48 11.60 -12.40
N PRO A 113 9.02 12.06 -13.55
CA PRO A 113 8.20 12.57 -14.66
C PRO A 113 7.18 11.55 -15.19
N ASP A 114 7.51 10.26 -15.18
CA ASP A 114 6.61 9.18 -15.63
C ASP A 114 5.46 8.91 -14.64
N GLY A 115 5.56 9.43 -13.43
CA GLY A 115 4.51 9.42 -12.41
C GLY A 115 3.55 10.61 -12.49
N VAL A 116 3.87 11.60 -13.34
CA VAL A 116 3.09 12.81 -13.51
C VAL A 116 2.04 12.58 -14.59
N ILE A 117 0.77 12.56 -14.19
CA ILE A 117 -0.36 12.29 -15.08
C ILE A 117 -1.38 13.42 -15.00
N GLN A 118 -2.14 13.55 -16.08
CA GLN A 118 -3.24 14.50 -16.15
C GLN A 118 -4.52 13.80 -15.72
N ILE A 119 -5.20 14.35 -14.70
CA ILE A 119 -6.48 13.86 -14.22
C ILE A 119 -7.54 14.94 -14.46
N ALA A 120 -8.64 14.54 -15.10
CA ALA A 120 -9.82 15.39 -15.26
C ALA A 120 -10.85 15.01 -14.20
N GLU A 121 -11.17 15.94 -13.30
CA GLU A 121 -12.32 15.80 -12.39
C GLU A 121 -13.57 16.37 -13.06
N GLU A 122 -14.73 15.75 -12.81
CA GLU A 122 -15.99 16.22 -13.37
C GLU A 122 -16.28 17.66 -12.91
N GLY A 123 -16.47 18.56 -13.88
CA GLY A 123 -16.71 19.98 -13.61
C GLY A 123 -15.46 20.81 -13.27
N LYS A 124 -14.25 20.24 -13.32
CA LYS A 124 -12.98 20.97 -13.14
C LYS A 124 -12.07 20.86 -14.36
N PRO A 125 -11.18 21.85 -14.59
CA PRO A 125 -10.12 21.71 -15.57
C PRO A 125 -9.24 20.51 -15.25
N ALA A 126 -8.74 19.84 -16.29
CA ALA A 126 -7.81 18.74 -16.12
C ALA A 126 -6.45 19.27 -15.64
N GLU A 127 -6.01 18.82 -14.47
CA GLU A 127 -4.76 19.25 -13.84
C GLU A 127 -3.70 18.15 -13.93
N LYS A 128 -2.42 18.55 -13.98
CA LYS A 128 -1.29 17.65 -14.13
C LYS A 128 -0.45 17.68 -12.85
N HIS A 129 -0.41 16.55 -12.15
CA HIS A 129 0.32 16.40 -10.89
C HIS A 129 1.04 15.05 -10.82
N LEU A 130 1.99 14.92 -9.90
CA LEU A 130 2.59 13.65 -9.54
C LEU A 130 1.58 12.84 -8.72
N TYR A 131 1.15 11.70 -9.25
CA TYR A 131 0.20 10.81 -8.58
C TYR A 131 0.76 9.41 -8.29
N GLY A 132 1.83 9.01 -8.98
CA GLY A 132 2.44 7.70 -8.82
C GLY A 132 3.96 7.77 -8.79
N ILE A 133 4.57 6.79 -8.17
CA ILE A 133 6.02 6.59 -8.10
C ILE A 133 6.35 5.32 -8.88
N PRO A 134 6.87 5.42 -10.11
CA PRO A 134 7.39 4.28 -10.84
C PRO A 134 8.50 3.60 -10.04
N LEU A 135 8.42 2.28 -9.90
CA LEU A 135 9.34 1.51 -9.07
C LEU A 135 10.44 0.81 -9.86
N ALA A 136 10.51 1.04 -11.18
CA ALA A 136 11.56 0.50 -12.02
C ALA A 136 12.94 0.98 -11.54
N GLY A 137 13.78 0.03 -11.14
CA GLY A 137 15.11 0.30 -10.60
C GLY A 137 15.12 0.94 -9.20
N ASN A 138 13.98 0.95 -8.49
CA ASN A 138 13.85 1.56 -7.18
C ASN A 138 14.76 0.89 -6.14
N LYS A 139 15.44 1.70 -5.31
CA LYS A 139 16.42 1.22 -4.34
C LYS A 139 15.85 0.26 -3.30
N TRP A 140 14.70 0.58 -2.72
CA TRP A 140 14.04 -0.29 -1.72
C TRP A 140 13.73 -1.67 -2.30
N MET A 141 13.30 -1.76 -3.57
CA MET A 141 13.07 -3.03 -4.23
C MET A 141 14.37 -3.75 -4.61
N LYS A 142 15.34 -3.03 -5.20
CA LYS A 142 16.60 -3.61 -5.67
C LYS A 142 17.46 -4.19 -4.57
N GLU A 143 17.50 -3.55 -3.41
CA GLU A 143 18.21 -4.05 -2.22
C GLU A 143 17.67 -5.42 -1.77
N GLN A 144 16.44 -5.77 -2.14
CA GLN A 144 15.81 -7.06 -1.84
C GLN A 144 15.80 -8.03 -3.04
N GLY A 145 16.46 -7.68 -4.15
CA GLY A 145 16.54 -8.50 -5.36
C GLY A 145 15.38 -8.33 -6.34
N PHE A 146 14.61 -7.25 -6.26
CA PHE A 146 13.49 -6.96 -7.16
C PHE A 146 13.73 -5.71 -7.99
N GLU A 147 13.49 -5.79 -9.30
CA GLU A 147 13.70 -4.63 -10.21
C GLU A 147 12.53 -3.64 -10.21
N GLY A 148 11.37 -3.99 -9.65
CA GLY A 148 10.19 -3.12 -9.61
C GLY A 148 9.63 -2.71 -10.98
N LYS A 149 10.08 -3.37 -12.06
CA LYS A 149 9.71 -3.03 -13.43
C LYS A 149 8.21 -3.17 -13.66
N GLY A 150 7.60 -2.13 -14.22
CA GLY A 150 6.17 -2.09 -14.53
C GLY A 150 5.25 -1.92 -13.31
N LEU A 151 5.80 -1.61 -12.12
CA LEU A 151 5.03 -1.31 -10.92
C LEU A 151 5.05 0.19 -10.63
N VAL A 152 3.93 0.70 -10.14
CA VAL A 152 3.75 2.09 -9.72
C VAL A 152 3.13 2.11 -8.33
N ALA A 153 3.77 2.80 -7.38
CA ALA A 153 3.22 3.06 -6.06
C ALA A 153 2.40 4.35 -6.05
N PHE A 154 1.20 4.35 -5.46
CA PHE A 154 0.34 5.53 -5.36
C PHE A 154 -0.54 5.49 -4.10
N ILE A 155 -1.14 6.63 -3.75
CA ILE A 155 -2.07 6.77 -2.62
C ILE A 155 -3.49 7.01 -3.19
N PRO A 156 -4.47 6.13 -2.92
CA PRO A 156 -5.84 6.38 -3.32
C PRO A 156 -6.49 7.46 -2.44
N GLN A 157 -7.47 8.18 -2.97
CA GLN A 157 -8.18 9.27 -2.27
C GLN A 157 -8.87 8.82 -0.98
N ASN A 158 -9.31 7.55 -0.92
CA ASN A 158 -9.95 6.97 0.26
C ASN A 158 -8.97 6.29 1.23
N ALA A 159 -7.66 6.49 1.06
CA ALA A 159 -6.65 5.95 1.96
C ALA A 159 -6.84 6.45 3.40
N PRO A 160 -6.76 5.58 4.42
CA PRO A 160 -6.73 6.00 5.80
C PRO A 160 -5.36 6.62 6.11
N LYS A 161 -5.30 7.54 7.07
CA LYS A 161 -4.03 8.10 7.59
C LYS A 161 -3.14 8.64 6.44
N LEU A 162 -3.66 9.62 5.71
CA LEU A 162 -3.03 10.17 4.50
C LEU A 162 -1.62 10.72 4.75
N ASN A 163 -1.39 11.37 5.89
CA ASN A 163 -0.08 11.95 6.21
C ASN A 163 0.97 10.86 6.42
N GLU A 164 0.61 9.80 7.13
CA GLU A 164 1.45 8.63 7.37
C GLU A 164 1.72 7.89 6.06
N SER A 165 0.70 7.75 5.21
CA SER A 165 0.84 7.16 3.88
C SER A 165 1.81 7.96 3.00
N LYS A 166 1.71 9.29 3.00
CA LYS A 166 2.66 10.19 2.32
C LYS A 166 4.08 10.05 2.88
N GLN A 167 4.23 9.97 4.20
CA GLN A 167 5.54 9.75 4.84
C GLN A 167 6.16 8.43 4.41
N VAL A 168 5.41 7.33 4.42
CA VAL A 168 5.88 6.01 3.98
C VAL A 168 6.22 6.01 2.50
N LEU A 169 5.36 6.60 1.66
CA LEU A 169 5.61 6.67 0.21
C LEU A 169 6.85 7.50 -0.11
N LYS A 170 7.13 8.57 0.66
CA LYS A 170 8.36 9.35 0.54
C LYS A 170 9.61 8.50 0.81
N VAL A 171 9.55 7.58 1.78
CA VAL A 171 10.63 6.62 2.06
C VAL A 171 10.78 5.63 0.91
N ILE A 172 9.67 5.09 0.39
CA ILE A 172 9.67 4.18 -0.78
C ILE A 172 10.29 4.87 -2.00
N ALA A 173 9.99 6.15 -2.21
CA ALA A 173 10.45 6.89 -3.38
C ALA A 173 11.98 7.05 -3.42
N GLN A 174 12.68 7.05 -2.29
CA GLN A 174 14.12 7.32 -2.22
C GLN A 174 14.94 6.45 -3.22
N LYS A 175 15.78 7.11 -4.01
CA LYS A 175 16.66 6.50 -5.02
C LYS A 175 17.94 5.91 -4.44
#